data_AF-A0A8E1R1A6-F1
#
_entry.id   AF-A0A8E1R1A6-F1
#
_cell.length_a   1.000
_cell.length_b   1.000
_cell.length_c   1.000
_cell.angle_alpha   90.00
_cell.angle_beta   90.00
_cell.angle_gamma   90.00
#
_symmetry.space_group_name_H-M   'P 1'
#
loop_
_entity.id
_entity.type
_entity.pdbx_description
1 polymer ?
#
loop_
_entity_poly.entity_id
_entity_poly.type
_entity_poly.pdbx_seq_one_letter_code
_entity_poly.pdbx_strand_id
1 'polypeptide(L)'
;MLLMSACSVKTPDGTGVVKNGDYCYRGELSGGKYNGYGVLTFKDSIVYSGQWKDGKRDGLGLTTDSLGRTVTSMWRADSLVRGIRNDSAGTYIGEFNGKLVEEGHGIYFGKDGSFYNGNWKDGLYSGFGCSMSAAGKARTGEWKAGKFRGERLTYTAERIYGIDISRYQHGKGRKKYPIHWNKVRITHLGKISRKKVSGTVDYQVSFVYIKSTEGTSVRNPYYLSDYQQARKYGIHCGAYHFFSHTSQASKQAYFFLKHSRFSKGDFPPVLDVEPTPSQVKAMGGPTAMFSRIRTWLNIVRQRTGVKPILYVSQQFVNQYLPEAPDLMRDYMVWIARYGEYKPEVRLVFWQLCPDGRVSGITGEVDINVFNGYRDQFNQFLINERIK
;
A
#
# COMPACT_ATOMS: atom_id res chain seq x y z
N MET A 1 -72.71 21.59 34.03
CA MET A 1 -72.15 21.32 32.69
C MET A 1 -71.02 22.32 32.48
N LEU A 2 -69.78 21.91 32.79
CA LEU A 2 -68.57 22.70 32.53
C LEU A 2 -68.33 22.72 31.02
N LEU A 3 -68.23 23.90 30.42
CA LEU A 3 -67.57 24.10 29.14
C LEU A 3 -66.42 25.08 29.40
N MET A 4 -65.25 24.50 29.64
CA MET A 4 -63.99 25.24 29.72
C MET A 4 -63.67 25.83 28.34
N SER A 5 -63.48 27.15 28.32
CA SER A 5 -62.91 27.88 27.21
C SER A 5 -61.46 27.42 27.02
N ALA A 6 -61.18 26.75 25.90
CA ALA A 6 -59.81 26.44 25.49
C ALA A 6 -59.16 27.71 24.91
N CYS A 7 -58.47 28.47 25.75
CA CYS A 7 -57.49 29.45 25.29
C CYS A 7 -56.36 28.72 24.56
N SER A 8 -56.38 28.73 23.23
CA SER A 8 -55.21 28.39 22.42
C SER A 8 -54.15 29.47 22.65
N VAL A 9 -53.14 29.18 23.48
CA VAL A 9 -51.93 30.00 23.56
C VAL A 9 -51.21 29.85 22.22
N LYS A 10 -51.47 30.76 21.29
CA LYS A 10 -50.61 30.96 20.12
C LYS A 10 -49.26 31.40 20.66
N THR A 11 -48.27 30.52 20.62
CA THR A 11 -46.87 30.92 20.77
C THR A 11 -46.54 31.85 19.61
N PRO A 12 -45.99 33.06 19.85
CA PRO A 12 -45.89 34.05 18.79
C PRO A 12 -44.84 33.60 17.79
N ASP A 13 -45.16 33.72 16.50
CA ASP A 13 -44.13 33.84 15.47
C ASP A 13 -43.28 35.10 15.80
N GLY A 14 -41.96 34.99 15.74
CA GLY A 14 -41.02 36.07 16.12
C GLY A 14 -39.85 35.61 16.99
N THR A 15 -39.08 36.52 17.57
CA THR A 15 -37.93 36.16 18.42
C THR A 15 -38.37 35.86 19.86
N GLY A 16 -37.91 34.75 20.45
CA GLY A 16 -38.24 34.35 21.80
C GLY A 16 -37.13 33.59 22.53
N VAL A 17 -37.39 33.27 23.80
CA VAL A 17 -36.52 32.43 24.64
C VAL A 17 -37.32 31.22 25.11
N VAL A 18 -36.81 30.02 24.86
CA VAL A 18 -37.43 28.75 25.27
C VAL A 18 -36.45 28.02 26.18
N LYS A 19 -36.89 27.70 27.40
CA LYS A 19 -36.10 26.93 28.38
C LYS A 19 -36.66 25.52 28.52
N ASN A 20 -35.79 24.52 28.49
CA ASN A 20 -36.14 23.12 28.74
C ASN A 20 -35.04 22.46 29.59
N GLY A 21 -35.27 22.40 30.91
CA GLY A 21 -34.25 22.00 31.87
C GLY A 21 -33.02 22.92 31.81
N ASP A 22 -31.84 22.32 31.67
CA ASP A 22 -30.56 23.04 31.53
C ASP A 22 -30.35 23.67 30.14
N TYR A 23 -31.22 23.40 29.16
CA TYR A 23 -31.12 23.98 27.83
C TYR A 23 -31.90 25.28 27.71
N CYS A 24 -31.30 26.27 27.06
CA CYS A 24 -31.93 27.55 26.75
C CYS A 24 -31.74 27.88 25.27
N TYR A 25 -32.83 27.96 24.52
CA TYR A 25 -32.85 28.47 23.15
C TYR A 25 -33.23 29.95 23.16
N ARG A 26 -32.52 30.77 22.38
CA ARG A 26 -32.86 32.17 22.10
C ARG A 26 -32.77 32.39 20.60
N GLY A 27 -33.88 32.75 19.95
CA GLY A 27 -33.92 32.94 18.51
C GLY A 27 -35.33 33.03 17.95
N GLU A 28 -35.45 32.90 16.63
CA GLU A 28 -36.72 32.95 15.92
C GLU A 28 -37.58 31.70 16.17
N LEU A 29 -38.88 31.90 16.31
CA LEU A 29 -39.87 30.87 16.50
C LEU A 29 -40.90 30.96 15.38
N SER A 30 -41.32 29.81 14.87
CA SER A 30 -42.47 29.70 13.97
C SER A 30 -43.34 28.52 14.38
N GLY A 31 -44.63 28.78 14.62
CA GLY A 31 -45.57 27.76 15.13
C GLY A 31 -45.10 27.11 16.45
N GLY A 32 -44.44 27.88 17.32
CA GLY A 32 -43.90 27.40 18.60
C GLY A 32 -42.64 26.54 18.51
N LYS A 33 -42.06 26.38 17.32
CA LYS A 33 -40.82 25.61 17.09
C LYS A 33 -39.67 26.54 16.73
N TYR A 34 -38.44 26.12 17.02
CA TYR A 34 -37.22 26.83 16.60
C TYR A 34 -37.20 26.95 15.08
N ASN A 35 -37.03 28.17 14.58
CA ASN A 35 -36.97 28.48 13.16
C ASN A 35 -35.97 29.62 12.94
N GLY A 36 -35.65 29.97 11.69
CA GLY A 36 -34.73 31.08 11.38
C GLY A 36 -33.37 30.94 12.08
N TYR A 37 -32.80 32.05 12.57
CA TYR A 37 -31.55 32.01 13.33
C TYR A 37 -31.79 31.91 14.84
N GLY A 38 -30.97 31.11 15.54
CA GLY A 38 -31.04 31.02 16.99
C GLY A 38 -29.82 30.37 17.65
N VAL A 39 -29.68 30.66 18.94
CA VAL A 39 -28.61 30.17 19.81
C VAL A 39 -29.20 29.21 20.84
N LEU A 40 -28.66 28.00 20.91
CA LEU A 40 -28.92 27.02 21.96
C LEU A 40 -27.73 27.00 22.92
N THR A 41 -28.01 27.17 24.21
CA THR A 41 -27.04 26.98 25.29
C THR A 41 -27.42 25.78 26.14
N PHE A 42 -26.41 25.13 26.72
CA PHE A 42 -26.55 24.18 27.82
C PHE A 42 -25.84 24.77 29.03
N LYS A 43 -26.61 25.09 30.08
CA LYS A 43 -26.16 25.97 31.17
C LYS A 43 -25.61 27.28 30.58
N ASP A 44 -24.37 27.63 30.90
CA ASP A 44 -23.70 28.86 30.45
C ASP A 44 -22.88 28.68 29.17
N SER A 45 -22.92 27.50 28.54
CA SER A 45 -22.13 27.19 27.34
C SER A 45 -22.98 27.19 26.08
N ILE A 46 -22.54 27.89 25.03
CA ILE A 46 -23.17 27.83 23.71
C ILE A 46 -22.86 26.45 23.09
N VAL A 47 -23.91 25.69 22.83
CA VAL A 47 -23.82 24.39 22.14
C VAL A 47 -24.10 24.51 20.66
N TYR A 48 -24.94 25.47 20.24
CA TYR A 48 -25.20 25.78 18.84
C TYR A 48 -25.58 27.24 18.62
N SER A 49 -25.15 27.83 17.52
CA SER A 49 -25.56 29.15 17.05
C SER A 49 -25.69 29.11 15.53
N GLY A 50 -26.91 29.16 15.00
CA GLY A 50 -27.10 28.98 13.56
C GLY A 50 -28.55 28.88 13.13
N GLN A 51 -28.74 28.34 11.93
CA GLN A 51 -30.04 28.21 11.29
C GLN A 51 -30.84 27.02 11.84
N TRP A 52 -32.15 27.21 11.95
CA TRP A 52 -33.14 26.27 12.44
C TRP A 52 -34.32 26.19 11.47
N LYS A 53 -34.90 25.00 11.34
CA LYS A 53 -36.14 24.76 10.60
C LYS A 53 -36.97 23.70 11.31
N ASP A 54 -38.22 24.02 11.61
CA ASP A 54 -39.19 23.11 12.25
C ASP A 54 -38.68 22.44 13.53
N GLY A 55 -37.93 23.19 14.35
CA GLY A 55 -37.37 22.73 15.62
C GLY A 55 -36.03 22.01 15.52
N LYS A 56 -35.47 21.87 14.31
CA LYS A 56 -34.23 21.15 14.04
C LYS A 56 -33.15 22.08 13.50
N ARG A 57 -31.88 21.76 13.74
CA ARG A 57 -30.75 22.48 13.12
C ARG A 57 -30.77 22.18 11.62
N ASP A 58 -30.81 23.22 10.80
CA ASP A 58 -30.90 23.09 9.35
C ASP A 58 -30.26 24.31 8.70
N GLY A 59 -29.18 24.10 7.93
CA GLY A 59 -28.34 25.14 7.37
C GLY A 59 -27.02 25.36 8.12
N LEU A 60 -26.43 26.55 7.98
CA LEU A 60 -25.14 26.89 8.57
C LEU A 60 -25.28 27.19 10.07
N GLY A 61 -24.33 26.69 10.87
CA GLY A 61 -24.24 27.05 12.28
C GLY A 61 -22.89 26.71 12.91
N LEU A 62 -22.56 27.41 13.99
CA LEU A 62 -21.43 27.13 14.85
C LEU A 62 -21.87 26.18 15.97
N THR A 63 -21.10 25.13 16.22
CA THR A 63 -21.33 24.20 17.33
C THR A 63 -20.06 24.02 18.13
N THR A 64 -20.18 23.60 19.39
CA THR A 64 -19.04 23.25 20.25
C THR A 64 -19.00 21.73 20.41
N ASP A 65 -17.83 21.11 20.23
CA ASP A 65 -17.66 19.66 20.45
C ASP A 65 -17.41 19.31 21.94
N SER A 66 -17.26 18.02 22.24
CA SER A 66 -17.04 17.56 23.63
C SER A 66 -15.72 18.01 24.25
N LEU A 67 -14.79 18.56 23.45
CA LEU A 67 -13.51 19.10 23.90
C LEU A 67 -13.53 20.64 23.96
N GLY A 68 -14.69 21.27 23.76
CA GLY A 68 -14.83 22.73 23.79
C GLY A 68 -14.38 23.42 22.49
N ARG A 69 -14.15 22.68 21.40
CA ARG A 69 -13.68 23.25 20.13
C ARG A 69 -14.85 23.71 19.29
N THR A 70 -14.67 24.84 18.61
CA THR A 70 -15.69 25.38 17.71
C THR A 70 -15.61 24.72 16.34
N VAL A 71 -16.78 24.33 15.83
CA VAL A 71 -16.95 23.72 14.50
C VAL A 71 -17.99 24.51 13.73
N THR A 72 -17.60 25.06 12.57
CA THR A 72 -18.55 25.66 11.62
C THR A 72 -19.13 24.56 10.76
N SER A 73 -20.44 24.39 10.78
CA SER A 73 -21.11 23.17 10.33
C SER A 73 -22.29 23.46 9.42
N MET A 74 -22.50 22.56 8.46
CA MET A 74 -23.72 22.48 7.65
C MET A 74 -24.61 21.36 8.21
N TRP A 75 -25.81 21.72 8.62
CA TRP A 75 -26.82 20.81 9.17
C TRP A 75 -27.96 20.58 8.19
N ARG A 76 -28.58 19.40 8.24
CA ARG A 76 -29.84 19.08 7.58
C ARG A 76 -30.69 18.27 8.55
N ALA A 77 -31.77 18.86 9.05
CA ALA A 77 -32.68 18.24 10.02
C ALA A 77 -31.96 17.51 11.18
N ASP A 78 -31.10 18.21 11.91
CA ASP A 78 -30.23 17.71 13.00
C ASP A 78 -29.16 16.70 12.61
N SER A 79 -29.03 16.36 11.33
CA SER A 79 -27.91 15.58 10.82
C SER A 79 -26.81 16.51 10.35
N LEU A 80 -25.60 16.31 10.85
CA LEU A 80 -24.44 17.03 10.36
C LEU A 80 -24.04 16.49 8.98
N VAL A 81 -23.89 17.39 8.01
CA VAL A 81 -23.50 17.03 6.63
C VAL A 81 -21.99 17.20 6.43
N ARG A 82 -21.43 18.32 6.88
CA ARG A 82 -20.00 18.66 6.77
C ARG A 82 -19.67 19.83 7.70
N GLY A 83 -18.42 20.00 8.09
CA GLY A 83 -17.98 21.19 8.83
C GLY A 83 -16.48 21.49 8.74
N ILE A 84 -16.09 22.56 9.42
CA ILE A 84 -14.72 23.05 9.57
C ILE A 84 -14.43 23.13 11.08
N ARG A 85 -13.44 22.36 11.55
CA ARG A 85 -12.85 22.49 12.89
C ARG A 85 -11.52 23.21 12.77
N ASN A 86 -11.30 24.25 13.56
CA ASN A 86 -10.01 24.94 13.65
C ASN A 86 -9.59 25.01 15.12
N ASP A 87 -8.44 24.43 15.46
CA ASP A 87 -7.90 24.44 16.82
C ASP A 87 -6.37 24.58 16.83
N SER A 88 -5.75 24.39 17.99
CA SER A 88 -4.30 24.48 18.16
C SER A 88 -3.52 23.41 17.39
N ALA A 89 -4.15 22.28 17.06
CA ALA A 89 -3.51 21.22 16.28
C ALA A 89 -3.55 21.53 14.78
N GLY A 90 -4.66 22.08 14.28
CA GLY A 90 -4.82 22.39 12.87
C GLY A 90 -6.25 22.66 12.43
N THR A 91 -6.45 22.61 11.11
CA THR A 91 -7.74 22.80 10.48
C THR A 91 -8.21 21.49 9.84
N TYR A 92 -9.38 20.99 10.24
CA TYR A 92 -10.08 19.88 9.60
C TYR A 92 -11.30 20.40 8.82
N ILE A 93 -11.51 19.89 7.62
CA ILE A 93 -12.64 20.21 6.73
C ILE A 93 -13.23 18.91 6.21
N GLY A 94 -14.39 18.50 6.70
CA GLY A 94 -14.96 17.20 6.34
C GLY A 94 -16.23 16.83 7.09
N GLU A 95 -16.60 15.56 7.00
CA GLU A 95 -17.77 15.01 7.68
C GLU A 95 -17.47 14.74 9.17
N PHE A 96 -18.49 14.76 10.02
CA PHE A 96 -18.35 14.32 11.41
C PHE A 96 -19.53 13.43 11.78
N ASN A 97 -19.31 12.55 12.75
CA ASN A 97 -20.39 11.76 13.32
C ASN A 97 -21.24 12.60 14.30
N GLY A 98 -22.30 11.98 14.87
CA GLY A 98 -23.21 12.66 15.80
C GLY A 98 -22.57 13.17 17.10
N LYS A 99 -21.30 12.82 17.38
CA LYS A 99 -20.50 13.33 18.51
C LYS A 99 -19.54 14.45 18.11
N LEU A 100 -19.64 14.95 16.88
CA LEU A 100 -18.74 15.96 16.30
C LEU A 100 -17.27 15.50 16.26
N VAL A 101 -17.07 14.19 16.08
CA VAL A 101 -15.76 13.58 15.82
C VAL A 101 -15.63 13.29 14.33
N GLU A 102 -14.45 13.52 13.76
CA GLU A 102 -14.19 13.35 12.32
C GLU A 102 -14.56 11.94 11.83
N GLU A 103 -15.33 11.89 10.75
CA GLU A 103 -15.91 10.66 10.16
C GLU A 103 -15.97 10.86 8.63
N GLY A 104 -16.20 9.80 7.85
CA GLY A 104 -16.42 9.94 6.40
C GLY A 104 -15.20 10.51 5.69
N HIS A 105 -15.39 11.39 4.69
CA HIS A 105 -14.28 12.00 3.96
C HIS A 105 -13.92 13.40 4.50
N GLY A 106 -12.62 13.69 4.63
CA GLY A 106 -12.16 14.99 5.11
C GLY A 106 -10.70 15.30 4.82
N ILE A 107 -10.38 16.59 4.91
CA ILE A 107 -9.06 17.16 4.71
C ILE A 107 -8.56 17.76 6.02
N TYR A 108 -7.34 17.46 6.43
CA TYR A 108 -6.68 18.02 7.59
C TYR A 108 -5.37 18.72 7.20
N PHE A 109 -5.17 19.92 7.74
CA PHE A 109 -3.95 20.72 7.66
C PHE A 109 -3.43 20.94 9.07
N GLY A 110 -2.33 20.29 9.43
CA GLY A 110 -1.64 20.48 10.70
C GLY A 110 -0.85 21.79 10.71
N LYS A 111 -0.75 22.42 11.88
CA LYS A 111 0.09 23.63 12.06
C LYS A 111 1.58 23.34 11.86
N ASP A 112 1.99 22.08 11.99
CA ASP A 112 3.35 21.59 11.72
C ASP A 112 3.65 21.36 10.23
N GLY A 113 2.70 21.67 9.33
CA GLY A 113 2.80 21.41 7.90
C GLY A 113 2.40 20.00 7.49
N SER A 114 1.96 19.15 8.43
CA SER A 114 1.37 17.85 8.09
C SER A 114 0.04 18.02 7.36
N PHE A 115 -0.30 17.04 6.53
CA PHE A 115 -1.49 17.05 5.70
C PHE A 115 -2.10 15.66 5.61
N TYR A 116 -3.43 15.60 5.55
CA TYR A 116 -4.17 14.39 5.20
C TYR A 116 -5.42 14.72 4.39
N ASN A 117 -5.71 13.93 3.35
CA ASN A 117 -6.95 13.97 2.60
C ASN A 117 -7.41 12.53 2.35
N GLY A 118 -8.54 12.14 2.92
CA GLY A 118 -9.03 10.77 2.82
C GLY A 118 -10.16 10.45 3.78
N ASN A 119 -10.31 9.16 4.08
CA ASN A 119 -11.39 8.70 4.96
C ASN A 119 -11.00 8.78 6.45
N TRP A 120 -11.99 9.01 7.29
CA TRP A 120 -11.88 9.18 8.73
C TRP A 120 -12.86 8.23 9.41
N LYS A 121 -12.40 7.63 10.51
CA LYS A 121 -13.24 6.83 11.39
C LYS A 121 -12.87 7.14 12.82
N ASP A 122 -13.83 7.64 13.60
CA ASP A 122 -13.66 7.98 15.00
C ASP A 122 -12.42 8.87 15.25
N GLY A 123 -12.24 9.91 14.42
CA GLY A 123 -11.15 10.88 14.57
C GLY A 123 -9.79 10.41 14.02
N LEU A 124 -9.71 9.20 13.49
CA LEU A 124 -8.47 8.61 12.97
C LEU A 124 -8.53 8.42 11.45
N TYR A 125 -7.38 8.57 10.79
CA TYR A 125 -7.22 8.20 9.38
C TYR A 125 -7.63 6.74 9.17
N SER A 126 -8.45 6.50 8.16
CA SER A 126 -9.01 5.21 7.81
C SER A 126 -9.19 5.09 6.30
N GLY A 127 -9.40 3.87 5.78
CA GLY A 127 -9.63 3.63 4.36
C GLY A 127 -8.55 4.23 3.46
N PHE A 128 -8.91 4.56 2.22
CA PHE A 128 -7.98 5.21 1.30
C PHE A 128 -7.76 6.68 1.66
N GLY A 129 -6.51 7.14 1.60
CA GLY A 129 -6.16 8.55 1.77
C GLY A 129 -4.71 8.87 1.39
N CYS A 130 -4.46 10.15 1.18
CA CYS A 130 -3.15 10.74 0.91
C CYS A 130 -2.69 11.57 2.12
N SER A 131 -1.46 11.38 2.58
CA SER A 131 -0.86 12.19 3.64
C SER A 131 0.49 12.75 3.25
N MET A 132 0.88 13.86 3.85
CA MET A 132 2.26 14.34 3.88
C MET A 132 2.64 14.59 5.34
N SER A 133 3.78 14.05 5.77
CA SER A 133 4.31 14.38 7.11
C SER A 133 4.91 15.78 7.13
N ALA A 134 5.11 16.36 8.31
CA ALA A 134 5.84 17.62 8.49
C ALA A 134 7.23 17.61 7.85
N ALA A 135 7.88 16.44 7.77
CA ALA A 135 9.17 16.24 7.10
C ALA A 135 9.06 16.03 5.58
N GLY A 136 7.89 16.24 4.96
CA GLY A 136 7.67 16.12 3.52
C GLY A 136 7.49 14.68 3.00
N LYS A 137 7.37 13.67 3.86
CA LYS A 137 7.15 12.28 3.41
C LYS A 137 5.70 12.10 2.96
N ALA A 138 5.50 11.96 1.66
CA ALA A 138 4.20 11.64 1.07
C ALA A 138 3.86 10.15 1.19
N ARG A 139 2.58 9.85 1.48
CA ARG A 139 2.02 8.50 1.51
C ARG A 139 0.64 8.50 0.87
N THR A 140 0.37 7.49 0.06
CA THR A 140 -0.93 7.30 -0.58
C THR A 140 -1.29 5.83 -0.49
N GLY A 141 -2.47 5.52 0.02
CA GLY A 141 -2.91 4.15 0.21
C GLY A 141 -3.90 4.01 1.35
N GLU A 142 -3.98 2.81 1.90
CA GLU A 142 -4.97 2.44 2.91
C GLU A 142 -4.46 2.74 4.32
N TRP A 143 -5.38 3.17 5.18
CA TRP A 143 -5.17 3.52 6.59
C TRP A 143 -6.12 2.71 7.46
N LYS A 144 -5.67 2.31 8.65
CA LYS A 144 -6.54 1.64 9.62
C LYS A 144 -6.17 2.08 11.02
N ALA A 145 -7.09 2.77 11.70
CA ALA A 145 -6.91 3.33 13.03
C ALA A 145 -5.64 4.21 13.12
N GLY A 146 -5.50 5.16 12.21
CA GLY A 146 -4.37 6.10 12.15
C GLY A 146 -3.06 5.51 11.60
N LYS A 147 -2.99 4.20 11.39
CA LYS A 147 -1.77 3.53 10.89
C LYS A 147 -1.85 3.34 9.38
N PHE A 148 -0.87 3.88 8.66
CA PHE A 148 -0.68 3.63 7.24
C PHE A 148 -0.40 2.14 7.00
N ARG A 149 -1.14 1.53 6.08
CA ARG A 149 -0.98 0.12 5.69
C ARG A 149 -0.22 -0.04 4.39
N GLY A 150 -0.31 0.94 3.50
CA GLY A 150 0.32 0.91 2.17
C GLY A 150 -0.71 0.97 1.04
N GLU A 151 -0.22 1.05 -0.19
CA GLU A 151 -1.04 0.93 -1.40
C GLU A 151 -1.56 -0.51 -1.53
N ARG A 152 -2.87 -0.70 -1.70
CA ARG A 152 -3.45 -2.02 -2.00
C ARG A 152 -3.72 -2.15 -3.50
N LEU A 153 -3.00 -3.05 -4.15
CA LEU A 153 -3.13 -3.25 -5.59
C LEU A 153 -4.43 -3.97 -5.96
N THR A 154 -5.08 -3.49 -7.02
CA THR A 154 -6.04 -4.28 -7.80
C THR A 154 -5.28 -4.91 -8.97
N TYR A 155 -5.37 -6.24 -9.08
CA TYR A 155 -4.72 -7.04 -10.10
C TYR A 155 -5.62 -7.15 -11.33
N THR A 156 -5.12 -6.68 -12.47
CA THR A 156 -5.83 -6.59 -13.75
C THR A 156 -4.89 -7.04 -14.86
N ALA A 157 -5.42 -7.36 -16.04
CA ALA A 157 -4.60 -7.75 -17.20
C ALA A 157 -3.65 -6.65 -17.72
N GLU A 158 -3.84 -5.39 -17.31
CA GLU A 158 -2.99 -4.25 -17.71
C GLU A 158 -1.68 -4.17 -16.92
N ARG A 159 -1.59 -4.87 -15.79
CA ARG A 159 -0.36 -4.96 -15.00
C ARG A 159 0.68 -5.81 -15.72
N ILE A 160 1.94 -5.58 -15.39
CA ILE A 160 3.05 -6.24 -16.05
C ILE A 160 3.51 -7.37 -15.16
N TYR A 161 3.10 -8.57 -15.52
CA TYR A 161 3.40 -9.78 -14.75
C TYR A 161 4.64 -10.47 -15.27
N GLY A 162 5.30 -11.17 -14.35
CA GLY A 162 6.33 -12.13 -14.69
C GLY A 162 6.26 -13.32 -13.77
N ILE A 163 7.16 -14.25 -14.02
CA ILE A 163 7.31 -15.45 -13.20
C ILE A 163 8.76 -15.61 -12.81
N ASP A 164 9.02 -16.39 -11.78
CA ASP A 164 10.35 -16.93 -11.58
C ASP A 164 10.31 -18.45 -11.46
N ILE A 165 11.33 -19.08 -12.03
CA ILE A 165 11.38 -20.52 -12.24
C ILE A 165 12.75 -21.09 -11.91
N SER A 166 12.76 -22.37 -11.57
CA SER A 166 13.95 -23.14 -11.29
C SER A 166 13.78 -24.58 -11.78
N ARG A 167 14.68 -25.47 -11.37
CA ARG A 167 14.56 -26.92 -11.63
C ARG A 167 13.23 -27.52 -11.17
N TYR A 168 12.53 -26.89 -10.21
CA TYR A 168 11.29 -27.43 -9.65
C TYR A 168 10.13 -27.44 -10.66
N GLN A 169 10.14 -26.56 -11.66
CA GLN A 169 9.14 -26.56 -12.75
C GLN A 169 9.35 -27.69 -13.76
N HIS A 170 10.45 -28.44 -13.66
CA HIS A 170 10.78 -29.55 -14.57
C HIS A 170 10.69 -30.92 -13.95
N GLY A 171 10.56 -31.04 -12.62
CA GLY A 171 10.67 -32.32 -11.93
C GLY A 171 9.65 -32.48 -10.82
N LYS A 172 8.83 -33.54 -10.89
CA LYS A 172 7.97 -33.99 -9.78
C LYS A 172 8.24 -35.47 -9.51
N GLY A 173 8.97 -35.75 -8.43
CA GLY A 173 9.49 -37.08 -8.17
C GLY A 173 10.42 -37.54 -9.30
N ARG A 174 10.16 -38.71 -9.88
CA ARG A 174 10.95 -39.27 -10.99
C ARG A 174 10.53 -38.74 -12.37
N LYS A 175 9.40 -38.03 -12.48
CA LYS A 175 8.86 -37.55 -13.76
C LYS A 175 9.45 -36.19 -14.11
N LYS A 176 9.83 -36.03 -15.38
CA LYS A 176 10.27 -34.77 -15.97
C LYS A 176 9.15 -34.15 -16.80
N TYR A 177 9.02 -32.83 -16.73
CA TYR A 177 8.03 -32.06 -17.47
C TYR A 177 8.71 -30.97 -18.30
N PRO A 178 8.34 -30.79 -19.58
CA PRO A 178 8.77 -29.63 -20.36
C PRO A 178 7.96 -28.40 -19.94
N ILE A 179 8.51 -27.22 -20.20
CA ILE A 179 7.75 -25.97 -20.23
C ILE A 179 7.28 -25.73 -21.66
N HIS A 180 5.97 -25.60 -21.85
CA HIS A 180 5.36 -25.26 -23.13
C HIS A 180 5.28 -23.74 -23.29
N TRP A 181 6.41 -23.13 -23.65
CA TRP A 181 6.59 -21.67 -23.71
C TRP A 181 5.57 -20.92 -24.58
N ASN A 182 5.07 -21.54 -25.65
CA ASN A 182 4.02 -20.97 -26.50
C ASN A 182 2.64 -20.88 -25.82
N LYS A 183 2.46 -21.53 -24.66
CA LYS A 183 1.20 -21.55 -23.90
C LYS A 183 1.30 -20.76 -22.59
N VAL A 184 2.44 -20.15 -22.29
CA VAL A 184 2.74 -19.52 -21.00
C VAL A 184 1.85 -18.31 -20.76
N ARG A 185 0.87 -18.48 -19.86
CA ARG A 185 -0.06 -17.46 -19.37
C ARG A 185 -0.40 -17.74 -17.92
N ILE A 186 -0.46 -16.71 -17.09
CA ILE A 186 -0.82 -16.85 -15.67
C ILE A 186 -2.33 -17.03 -15.58
N THR A 187 -2.75 -18.13 -14.97
CA THR A 187 -4.17 -18.51 -14.85
C THR A 187 -4.67 -18.47 -13.40
N HIS A 188 -3.76 -18.35 -12.42
CA HIS A 188 -4.13 -18.20 -11.02
C HIS A 188 -3.03 -17.49 -10.22
N LEU A 189 -3.40 -16.53 -9.35
CA LEU A 189 -2.48 -15.76 -8.52
C LEU A 189 -2.29 -16.36 -7.10
N GLY A 190 -2.31 -17.69 -7.00
CA GLY A 190 -2.18 -18.38 -5.72
C GLY A 190 -3.34 -18.20 -4.73
N LYS A 191 -3.27 -18.91 -3.62
CA LYS A 191 -4.28 -18.98 -2.55
C LYS A 191 -3.76 -18.54 -1.19
N ILE A 192 -2.43 -18.45 -1.01
CA ILE A 192 -1.81 -18.03 0.26
C ILE A 192 -2.32 -16.68 0.76
N SER A 193 -2.71 -15.79 -0.15
CA SER A 193 -3.26 -14.50 0.23
C SER A 193 -4.37 -14.02 -0.67
N ARG A 194 -5.32 -13.30 -0.07
CA ARG A 194 -6.42 -12.67 -0.78
C ARG A 194 -5.85 -11.58 -1.70
N LYS A 195 -6.18 -11.66 -2.97
CA LYS A 195 -5.81 -10.67 -3.99
C LYS A 195 -7.08 -10.06 -4.55
N LYS A 196 -7.14 -8.73 -4.64
CA LYS A 196 -8.25 -8.04 -5.28
C LYS A 196 -8.06 -8.14 -6.79
N VAL A 197 -8.74 -9.08 -7.43
CA VAL A 197 -8.69 -9.29 -8.89
C VAL A 197 -9.88 -8.62 -9.54
N SER A 198 -9.67 -7.95 -10.69
CA SER A 198 -10.76 -7.49 -11.56
C SER A 198 -10.75 -8.32 -12.85
N GLY A 199 -11.87 -9.00 -13.14
CA GLY A 199 -12.00 -9.89 -14.29
C GLY A 199 -11.41 -11.29 -14.06
N THR A 200 -11.20 -12.02 -15.15
CA THR A 200 -10.61 -13.38 -15.15
C THR A 200 -9.09 -13.29 -15.18
N VAL A 201 -8.42 -14.13 -14.37
CA VAL A 201 -6.97 -14.26 -14.42
C VAL A 201 -6.58 -15.04 -15.68
N ASP A 202 -6.18 -14.32 -16.70
CA ASP A 202 -5.52 -14.84 -17.88
C ASP A 202 -4.48 -13.81 -18.35
N TYR A 203 -3.34 -13.77 -17.66
CA TYR A 203 -2.38 -12.68 -17.81
C TYR A 203 -1.15 -13.10 -18.59
N GLN A 204 -0.67 -12.19 -19.44
CA GLN A 204 0.57 -12.37 -20.18
C GLN A 204 1.77 -12.40 -19.21
N VAL A 205 2.65 -13.38 -19.40
CA VAL A 205 3.98 -13.37 -18.78
C VAL A 205 4.88 -12.47 -19.63
N SER A 206 5.17 -11.27 -19.11
CA SER A 206 5.99 -10.26 -19.78
C SER A 206 7.48 -10.43 -19.49
N PHE A 207 7.82 -11.04 -18.35
CA PHE A 207 9.20 -11.33 -17.98
C PHE A 207 9.34 -12.63 -17.18
N VAL A 208 10.56 -13.19 -17.16
CA VAL A 208 10.93 -14.36 -16.37
C VAL A 208 12.30 -14.22 -15.73
N TYR A 209 12.40 -14.53 -14.43
CA TYR A 209 13.68 -14.78 -13.78
C TYR A 209 13.93 -16.29 -13.65
N ILE A 210 15.13 -16.74 -14.02
CA ILE A 210 15.45 -18.17 -14.07
C ILE A 210 16.62 -18.41 -13.11
N LYS A 211 16.45 -19.36 -12.18
CA LYS A 211 17.55 -19.77 -11.28
C LYS A 211 18.69 -20.28 -12.14
N SER A 212 19.88 -19.72 -11.98
CA SER A 212 21.08 -20.22 -12.67
C SER A 212 21.93 -21.06 -11.74
N THR A 213 22.32 -20.48 -10.61
CA THR A 213 23.25 -21.10 -9.66
C THR A 213 22.88 -20.85 -8.21
N GLU A 214 23.49 -21.63 -7.32
CA GLU A 214 23.41 -21.47 -5.88
C GLU A 214 24.78 -21.77 -5.24
N GLY A 215 25.20 -20.89 -4.32
CA GLY A 215 26.50 -20.98 -3.68
C GLY A 215 27.65 -21.08 -4.68
N THR A 216 28.50 -22.09 -4.54
CA THR A 216 29.71 -22.27 -5.39
C THR A 216 29.71 -23.55 -6.20
N SER A 217 28.62 -24.31 -6.21
CA SER A 217 28.60 -25.66 -6.78
C SER A 217 27.28 -26.06 -7.43
N VAL A 218 26.16 -25.51 -6.98
CA VAL A 218 24.84 -25.95 -7.45
C VAL A 218 24.47 -25.20 -8.72
N ARG A 219 24.14 -25.96 -9.78
CA ARG A 219 23.65 -25.44 -11.06
C ARG A 219 22.20 -25.86 -11.28
N ASN A 220 21.40 -24.99 -11.88
CA ASN A 220 20.14 -25.40 -12.48
C ASN A 220 20.42 -26.03 -13.86
N PRO A 221 20.20 -27.34 -14.05
CA PRO A 221 20.48 -28.00 -15.34
C PRO A 221 19.57 -27.50 -16.47
N TYR A 222 18.42 -26.90 -16.16
CA TYR A 222 17.46 -26.41 -17.16
C TYR A 222 17.67 -24.92 -17.51
N TYR A 223 18.53 -24.21 -16.78
CA TYR A 223 18.72 -22.75 -16.94
C TYR A 223 18.97 -22.33 -18.39
N LEU A 224 19.90 -23.00 -19.08
CA LEU A 224 20.28 -22.59 -20.44
C LEU A 224 19.14 -22.81 -21.44
N SER A 225 18.42 -23.95 -21.35
CA SER A 225 17.29 -24.23 -22.24
C SER A 225 16.13 -23.27 -21.97
N ASP A 226 15.83 -22.98 -20.71
CA ASP A 226 14.75 -22.06 -20.34
C ASP A 226 15.06 -20.64 -20.77
N TYR A 227 16.31 -20.19 -20.58
CA TYR A 227 16.78 -18.88 -21.03
C TYR A 227 16.62 -18.72 -22.55
N GLN A 228 17.08 -19.72 -23.33
CA GLN A 228 16.98 -19.68 -24.79
C GLN A 228 15.52 -19.66 -25.26
N GLN A 229 14.66 -20.46 -24.63
CA GLN A 229 13.25 -20.53 -24.99
C GLN A 229 12.50 -19.24 -24.59
N ALA A 230 12.75 -18.68 -23.41
CA ALA A 230 12.17 -17.40 -23.01
C ALA A 230 12.47 -16.30 -24.05
N ARG A 231 13.74 -16.18 -24.47
CA ARG A 231 14.14 -15.23 -25.52
C ARG A 231 13.50 -15.54 -26.87
N LYS A 232 13.43 -16.82 -27.27
CA LYS A 232 12.79 -17.25 -28.53
C LYS A 232 11.32 -16.82 -28.60
N TYR A 233 10.61 -16.86 -27.49
CA TYR A 233 9.20 -16.46 -27.39
C TYR A 233 9.00 -14.98 -27.00
N GLY A 234 10.07 -14.18 -27.02
CA GLY A 234 9.98 -12.73 -26.77
C GLY A 234 9.70 -12.36 -25.32
N ILE A 235 9.84 -13.29 -24.37
CA ILE A 235 9.70 -13.01 -22.94
C ILE A 235 11.02 -12.43 -22.43
N HIS A 236 10.96 -11.25 -21.81
CA HIS A 236 12.17 -10.66 -21.24
C HIS A 236 12.71 -11.53 -20.10
N CYS A 237 14.02 -11.78 -20.05
CA CYS A 237 14.58 -12.72 -19.09
C CYS A 237 15.80 -12.18 -18.34
N GLY A 238 15.97 -12.66 -17.11
CA GLY A 238 17.16 -12.46 -16.29
C GLY A 238 17.53 -13.73 -15.53
N ALA A 239 18.78 -13.78 -15.06
CA ALA A 239 19.28 -14.89 -14.24
C ALA A 239 19.34 -14.48 -12.77
N TYR A 240 19.04 -15.42 -11.87
CA TYR A 240 19.24 -15.22 -10.44
C TYR A 240 20.18 -16.25 -9.81
N HIS A 241 20.84 -15.81 -8.73
CA HIS A 241 21.73 -16.61 -7.90
C HIS A 241 21.19 -16.73 -6.48
N PHE A 242 21.02 -17.95 -5.99
CA PHE A 242 20.65 -18.18 -4.59
C PHE A 242 21.87 -18.09 -3.68
N PHE A 243 21.85 -17.12 -2.77
CA PHE A 243 22.97 -16.81 -1.88
C PHE A 243 23.18 -17.91 -0.84
N SER A 244 24.43 -18.36 -0.72
CA SER A 244 24.85 -19.24 0.37
C SER A 244 25.49 -18.44 1.51
N HIS A 245 25.05 -18.73 2.74
CA HIS A 245 25.61 -18.14 3.95
C HIS A 245 26.96 -18.75 4.35
N THR A 246 27.33 -19.91 3.81
CA THR A 246 28.56 -20.64 4.21
C THR A 246 29.74 -20.42 3.27
N SER A 247 29.51 -20.08 2.00
CA SER A 247 30.58 -19.94 1.01
C SER A 247 30.99 -18.48 0.79
N GLN A 248 32.24 -18.29 0.33
CA GLN A 248 32.79 -16.96 0.07
C GLN A 248 32.02 -16.24 -1.05
N ALA A 249 31.56 -15.01 -0.78
CA ALA A 249 30.74 -14.23 -1.70
C ALA A 249 31.40 -13.98 -3.07
N SER A 250 32.72 -13.79 -3.11
CA SER A 250 33.47 -13.65 -4.37
C SER A 250 33.41 -14.92 -5.21
N LYS A 251 33.61 -16.10 -4.60
CA LYS A 251 33.49 -17.39 -5.29
C LYS A 251 32.07 -17.61 -5.80
N GLN A 252 31.05 -17.22 -5.03
CA GLN A 252 29.65 -17.25 -5.46
C GLN A 252 29.40 -16.37 -6.70
N ALA A 253 29.91 -15.14 -6.69
CA ALA A 253 29.78 -14.21 -7.81
C ALA A 253 30.45 -14.75 -9.08
N TYR A 254 31.70 -15.21 -8.98
CA TYR A 254 32.40 -15.79 -10.13
C TYR A 254 31.74 -17.07 -10.64
N PHE A 255 31.20 -17.90 -9.74
CA PHE A 255 30.46 -19.10 -10.11
C PHE A 255 29.18 -18.75 -10.89
N PHE A 256 28.41 -17.77 -10.41
CA PHE A 256 27.26 -17.24 -11.13
C PHE A 256 27.62 -16.66 -12.50
N LEU A 257 28.68 -15.85 -12.57
CA LEU A 257 29.15 -15.24 -13.82
C LEU A 257 29.61 -16.28 -14.84
N LYS A 258 30.24 -17.37 -14.39
CA LYS A 258 30.71 -18.46 -15.25
C LYS A 258 29.59 -19.28 -15.87
N HIS A 259 28.46 -19.42 -15.16
CA HIS A 259 27.41 -20.38 -15.51
C HIS A 259 26.10 -19.72 -15.99
N SER A 260 26.07 -18.40 -16.09
CA SER A 260 24.89 -17.63 -16.52
C SER A 260 25.14 -16.91 -17.85
N ARG A 261 24.06 -16.43 -18.47
CA ARG A 261 24.07 -15.61 -19.70
C ARG A 261 23.75 -14.16 -19.38
N PHE A 262 24.40 -13.27 -20.12
CA PHE A 262 24.37 -11.82 -19.96
C PHE A 262 24.43 -11.17 -21.34
N SER A 263 23.41 -11.41 -22.16
CA SER A 263 23.30 -10.87 -23.51
C SER A 263 22.61 -9.51 -23.51
N LYS A 264 22.87 -8.71 -24.54
CA LYS A 264 22.19 -7.44 -24.75
C LYS A 264 20.67 -7.59 -24.64
N GLY A 265 20.06 -6.70 -23.85
CA GLY A 265 18.63 -6.69 -23.57
C GLY A 265 18.17 -7.71 -22.53
N ASP A 266 19.07 -8.44 -21.86
CA ASP A 266 18.74 -9.19 -20.63
C ASP A 266 18.46 -8.24 -19.47
N PHE A 267 17.60 -8.68 -18.56
CA PHE A 267 17.34 -7.98 -17.30
C PHE A 267 18.57 -8.00 -16.38
N PRO A 268 18.66 -7.04 -15.43
CA PRO A 268 19.68 -7.09 -14.40
C PRO A 268 19.78 -8.46 -13.72
N PRO A 269 20.98 -8.95 -13.41
CA PRO A 269 21.12 -10.14 -12.59
C PRO A 269 20.49 -9.95 -11.21
N VAL A 270 19.98 -11.03 -10.60
CA VAL A 270 19.41 -10.99 -9.25
C VAL A 270 20.29 -11.76 -8.26
N LEU A 271 20.54 -11.16 -7.11
CA LEU A 271 21.00 -11.89 -5.92
C LEU A 271 19.80 -12.19 -5.03
N ASP A 272 19.53 -13.46 -4.81
CA ASP A 272 18.48 -13.96 -3.94
C ASP A 272 19.07 -14.21 -2.54
N VAL A 273 18.64 -13.41 -1.56
CA VAL A 273 19.15 -13.37 -0.18
C VAL A 273 18.02 -13.68 0.81
N GLU A 274 17.96 -14.94 1.23
CA GLU A 274 16.97 -15.43 2.19
C GLU A 274 17.56 -16.18 3.40
N PRO A 275 18.57 -15.63 4.10
CA PRO A 275 19.11 -16.29 5.28
C PRO A 275 18.13 -16.23 6.45
N THR A 276 18.06 -17.32 7.21
CA THR A 276 17.40 -17.35 8.52
C THR A 276 18.23 -16.57 9.57
N PRO A 277 17.62 -16.12 10.68
CA PRO A 277 18.36 -15.41 11.73
C PRO A 277 19.55 -16.18 12.31
N SER A 278 19.46 -17.52 12.41
CA SER A 278 20.58 -18.36 12.84
C SER A 278 21.71 -18.37 11.82
N GLN A 279 21.41 -18.37 10.52
CA GLN A 279 22.40 -18.26 9.45
C GLN A 279 23.05 -16.88 9.42
N VAL A 280 22.29 -15.80 9.70
CA VAL A 280 22.87 -14.45 9.86
C VAL A 280 23.85 -14.43 11.03
N LYS A 281 23.48 -14.99 12.18
CA LYS A 281 24.40 -15.13 13.33
C LYS A 281 25.64 -15.93 12.96
N ALA A 282 25.49 -17.05 12.25
CA ALA A 282 26.60 -17.91 11.81
C ALA A 282 27.54 -17.21 10.82
N MET A 283 27.06 -16.23 10.04
CA MET A 283 27.92 -15.42 9.17
C MET A 283 28.79 -14.40 9.91
N GLY A 284 28.53 -14.17 11.21
CA GLY A 284 29.13 -13.08 11.99
C GLY A 284 28.20 -11.87 12.17
N GLY A 285 26.89 -12.05 11.99
CA GLY A 285 25.89 -11.01 12.16
C GLY A 285 25.60 -10.18 10.89
N PRO A 286 24.68 -9.19 11.00
CA PRO A 286 24.23 -8.39 9.86
C PRO A 286 25.36 -7.67 9.12
N THR A 287 26.33 -7.09 9.83
CA THR A 287 27.49 -6.41 9.23
C THR A 287 28.28 -7.34 8.30
N ALA A 288 28.56 -8.57 8.75
CA ALA A 288 29.29 -9.55 7.95
C ALA A 288 28.47 -10.04 6.75
N MET A 289 27.16 -10.24 6.93
CA MET A 289 26.24 -10.56 5.85
C MET A 289 26.22 -9.47 4.77
N PHE A 290 26.06 -8.20 5.16
CA PHE A 290 26.02 -7.10 4.20
C PHE A 290 27.37 -6.87 3.50
N SER A 291 28.49 -7.10 4.18
CA SER A 291 29.81 -7.12 3.54
C SER A 291 29.90 -8.17 2.41
N ARG A 292 29.39 -9.38 2.67
CA ARG A 292 29.30 -10.46 1.67
C ARG A 292 28.36 -10.10 0.51
N ILE A 293 27.18 -9.56 0.81
CA ILE A 293 26.21 -9.11 -0.22
C ILE A 293 26.85 -8.03 -1.12
N ARG A 294 27.45 -6.99 -0.53
CA ARG A 294 28.14 -5.92 -1.28
C ARG A 294 29.26 -6.46 -2.17
N THR A 295 30.03 -7.42 -1.67
CA THR A 295 31.09 -8.08 -2.45
C THR A 295 30.52 -8.74 -3.70
N TRP A 296 29.44 -9.52 -3.56
CA TRP A 296 28.79 -10.18 -4.70
C TRP A 296 28.23 -9.16 -5.70
N LEU A 297 27.47 -8.17 -5.20
CA LEU A 297 26.82 -7.14 -6.03
C LEU A 297 27.84 -6.35 -6.85
N ASN A 298 28.97 -5.98 -6.24
CA ASN A 298 30.03 -5.22 -6.90
C ASN A 298 30.70 -6.02 -8.02
N ILE A 299 31.06 -7.29 -7.76
CA ILE A 299 31.71 -8.15 -8.77
C ILE A 299 30.77 -8.36 -9.97
N VAL A 300 29.50 -8.66 -9.72
CA VAL A 300 28.53 -8.91 -10.80
C VAL A 300 28.24 -7.62 -11.57
N ARG A 301 28.11 -6.48 -10.90
CA ARG A 301 27.95 -5.17 -11.55
C ARG A 301 29.13 -4.85 -12.48
N GLN A 302 30.36 -5.03 -11.99
CA GLN A 302 31.56 -4.76 -12.79
C GLN A 302 31.61 -5.62 -14.06
N ARG A 303 31.18 -6.88 -13.97
CA ARG A 303 31.18 -7.79 -15.14
C ARG A 303 30.04 -7.54 -16.11
N THR A 304 28.86 -7.18 -15.63
CA THR A 304 27.63 -7.09 -16.44
C THR A 304 27.28 -5.67 -16.90
N GLY A 305 27.92 -4.65 -16.31
CA GLY A 305 27.68 -3.25 -16.63
C GLY A 305 26.40 -2.66 -16.03
N VAL A 306 25.58 -3.47 -15.37
CA VAL A 306 24.30 -3.05 -14.75
C VAL A 306 24.29 -3.37 -13.27
N LYS A 307 23.57 -2.58 -12.46
CA LYS A 307 23.40 -2.87 -11.04
C LYS A 307 22.50 -4.10 -10.88
N PRO A 308 22.92 -5.16 -10.16
CA PRO A 308 22.05 -6.27 -9.85
C PRO A 308 20.82 -5.84 -9.05
N ILE A 309 19.76 -6.63 -9.09
CA ILE A 309 18.58 -6.50 -8.23
C ILE A 309 18.77 -7.37 -6.99
N LEU A 310 18.33 -6.87 -5.83
CA LEU A 310 18.35 -7.62 -4.59
C LEU A 310 16.98 -8.25 -4.34
N TYR A 311 16.90 -9.58 -4.38
CA TYR A 311 15.72 -10.33 -3.96
C TYR A 311 15.80 -10.69 -2.48
N VAL A 312 14.77 -10.32 -1.71
CA VAL A 312 14.71 -10.50 -0.24
C VAL A 312 13.28 -10.73 0.24
N SER A 313 13.13 -11.37 1.40
CA SER A 313 11.83 -11.53 2.06
C SER A 313 11.37 -10.26 2.79
N GLN A 314 10.07 -10.16 3.06
CA GLN A 314 9.52 -9.10 3.91
C GLN A 314 10.15 -9.08 5.32
N GLN A 315 10.47 -10.23 5.88
CA GLN A 315 11.15 -10.31 7.17
C GLN A 315 12.54 -9.68 7.09
N PHE A 316 13.30 -10.00 6.03
CA PHE A 316 14.63 -9.43 5.81
C PHE A 316 14.58 -7.90 5.72
N VAL A 317 13.60 -7.38 4.96
CA VAL A 317 13.38 -5.93 4.83
C VAL A 317 13.13 -5.26 6.18
N ASN A 318 12.32 -5.87 7.05
CA ASN A 318 12.00 -5.26 8.34
C ASN A 318 13.13 -5.39 9.35
N GLN A 319 13.84 -6.52 9.33
CA GLN A 319 14.78 -6.88 10.38
C GLN A 319 16.20 -6.40 10.12
N TYR A 320 16.69 -6.48 8.87
CA TYR A 320 18.10 -6.27 8.57
C TYR A 320 18.34 -5.09 7.64
N LEU A 321 17.46 -4.86 6.66
CA LEU A 321 17.72 -3.85 5.63
C LEU A 321 17.91 -2.41 6.17
N PRO A 322 17.30 -1.98 7.30
CA PRO A 322 17.60 -0.68 7.92
C PRO A 322 19.07 -0.51 8.34
N GLU A 323 19.82 -1.59 8.56
CA GLU A 323 21.26 -1.56 8.86
C GLU A 323 22.13 -1.38 7.59
N ALA A 324 21.52 -1.35 6.40
CA ALA A 324 22.20 -1.14 5.11
C ALA A 324 21.52 -0.04 4.28
N PRO A 325 21.56 1.23 4.74
CA PRO A 325 20.87 2.35 4.08
C PRO A 325 21.38 2.61 2.65
N ASP A 326 22.64 2.30 2.36
CA ASP A 326 23.20 2.35 1.01
C ASP A 326 22.51 1.35 0.06
N LEU A 327 22.24 0.13 0.52
CA LEU A 327 21.52 -0.87 -0.28
C LEU A 327 20.06 -0.47 -0.50
N MET A 328 19.39 0.07 0.53
CA MET A 328 18.03 0.61 0.41
C MET A 328 17.91 1.72 -0.63
N ARG A 329 18.91 2.59 -0.69
CA ARG A 329 18.93 3.76 -1.58
C ARG A 329 19.35 3.38 -3.00
N ASP A 330 20.42 2.60 -3.14
CA ASP A 330 21.16 2.50 -4.39
C ASP A 330 20.78 1.30 -5.27
N TYR A 331 20.08 0.31 -4.70
CA TYR A 331 19.71 -0.94 -5.36
C TYR A 331 18.19 -1.08 -5.49
N MET A 332 17.76 -1.63 -6.63
CA MET A 332 16.38 -2.05 -6.83
C MET A 332 16.10 -3.32 -6.05
N VAL A 333 14.94 -3.39 -5.40
CA VAL A 333 14.52 -4.51 -4.55
C VAL A 333 13.39 -5.29 -5.23
N TRP A 334 13.59 -6.60 -5.35
CA TRP A 334 12.53 -7.56 -5.60
C TRP A 334 12.13 -8.20 -4.27
N ILE A 335 10.88 -8.08 -3.85
CA ILE A 335 10.46 -8.57 -2.53
C ILE A 335 9.52 -9.77 -2.61
N ALA A 336 9.82 -10.79 -1.80
CA ALA A 336 8.90 -11.87 -1.48
C ALA A 336 7.98 -11.44 -0.34
N ARG A 337 6.71 -11.13 -0.69
CA ARG A 337 5.73 -10.64 0.27
C ARG A 337 4.32 -11.03 -0.13
N TYR A 338 3.66 -11.83 0.70
CA TYR A 338 2.33 -12.33 0.35
C TYR A 338 1.18 -11.54 1.01
N GLY A 339 1.41 -10.33 1.52
CA GLY A 339 0.34 -9.47 2.06
C GLY A 339 -0.37 -8.62 1.00
N GLU A 340 -1.43 -7.90 1.37
CA GLU A 340 -2.24 -7.09 0.43
C GLU A 340 -1.59 -5.73 0.06
N TYR A 341 -0.68 -5.22 0.90
CA TYR A 341 -0.17 -3.86 0.79
C TYR A 341 1.24 -3.75 0.20
N LYS A 342 1.52 -2.73 -0.59
CA LYS A 342 2.84 -2.48 -1.15
C LYS A 342 3.89 -2.16 -0.06
N PRO A 343 5.10 -2.73 -0.11
CA PRO A 343 6.17 -2.44 0.85
C PRO A 343 6.89 -1.11 0.54
N GLU A 344 7.37 -0.44 1.60
CA GLU A 344 8.16 0.81 1.50
C GLU A 344 9.66 0.50 1.24
N VAL A 345 9.98 0.07 0.01
CA VAL A 345 11.38 -0.12 -0.48
C VAL A 345 11.51 0.45 -1.89
N ARG A 346 12.74 0.50 -2.45
CA ARG A 346 12.98 0.81 -3.87
C ARG A 346 12.53 -0.37 -4.76
N LEU A 347 11.23 -0.63 -4.72
CA LEU A 347 10.59 -1.81 -5.28
C LEU A 347 10.61 -1.78 -6.80
N VAL A 348 11.14 -2.83 -7.42
CA VAL A 348 11.05 -3.06 -8.88
C VAL A 348 10.11 -4.22 -9.21
N PHE A 349 10.19 -5.30 -8.44
CA PHE A 349 9.35 -6.48 -8.60
C PHE A 349 8.76 -6.89 -7.26
N TRP A 350 7.53 -7.36 -7.28
CA TRP A 350 6.86 -7.89 -6.10
C TRP A 350 6.39 -9.32 -6.40
N GLN A 351 6.95 -10.29 -5.70
CA GLN A 351 6.47 -11.67 -5.73
C GLN A 351 5.19 -11.78 -4.91
N LEU A 352 4.09 -12.03 -5.61
CA LEU A 352 2.72 -12.02 -5.12
C LEU A 352 2.33 -13.33 -4.43
N CYS A 353 2.90 -14.43 -4.89
CA CYS A 353 2.66 -15.76 -4.38
C CYS A 353 3.68 -16.76 -4.94
N PRO A 354 4.01 -17.82 -4.18
CA PRO A 354 4.75 -18.97 -4.67
C PRO A 354 3.83 -20.07 -5.26
N ASP A 355 2.54 -20.02 -4.98
CA ASP A 355 1.56 -21.07 -5.31
C ASP A 355 0.68 -20.73 -6.53
N GLY A 356 1.21 -19.93 -7.46
CA GLY A 356 0.51 -19.57 -8.70
C GLY A 356 0.32 -20.73 -9.67
N ARG A 357 -0.52 -20.52 -10.68
CA ARG A 357 -0.69 -21.44 -11.82
C ARG A 357 -0.44 -20.72 -13.13
N VAL A 358 0.31 -21.39 -14.00
CA VAL A 358 0.71 -20.88 -15.31
C VAL A 358 0.44 -21.97 -16.32
N SER A 359 -0.39 -21.66 -17.32
CA SER A 359 -0.61 -22.56 -18.46
C SER A 359 0.72 -22.90 -19.13
N GLY A 360 0.91 -24.16 -19.50
CA GLY A 360 2.17 -24.63 -20.09
C GLY A 360 3.30 -24.95 -19.09
N ILE A 361 3.11 -24.72 -17.78
CA ILE A 361 4.06 -25.13 -16.73
C ILE A 361 3.35 -26.08 -15.76
N THR A 362 3.97 -27.24 -15.51
CA THR A 362 3.45 -28.20 -14.53
C THR A 362 3.81 -27.76 -13.11
N GLY A 363 2.82 -27.70 -12.22
CA GLY A 363 3.04 -27.43 -10.81
C GLY A 363 2.75 -25.99 -10.42
N GLU A 364 3.32 -25.57 -9.29
CA GLU A 364 3.21 -24.22 -8.76
C GLU A 364 4.32 -23.35 -9.34
N VAL A 365 4.01 -22.07 -9.53
CA VAL A 365 4.93 -21.10 -10.11
C VAL A 365 4.83 -19.81 -9.33
N ASP A 366 5.99 -19.25 -9.04
CA ASP A 366 6.13 -17.98 -8.36
C ASP A 366 5.69 -16.86 -9.30
N ILE A 367 4.70 -16.07 -8.88
CA ILE A 367 4.11 -15.01 -9.70
C ILE A 367 4.58 -13.65 -9.20
N ASN A 368 5.06 -12.84 -10.13
CA ASN A 368 5.64 -11.55 -9.88
C ASN A 368 4.88 -10.45 -10.63
N VAL A 369 4.91 -9.23 -10.09
CA VAL A 369 4.43 -8.04 -10.78
C VAL A 369 5.50 -6.96 -10.74
N PHE A 370 5.69 -6.25 -11.86
CA PHE A 370 6.53 -5.06 -11.92
C PHE A 370 5.84 -3.88 -11.21
N ASN A 371 6.62 -3.12 -10.44
CA ASN A 371 6.14 -1.94 -9.73
C ASN A 371 6.09 -0.71 -10.66
N GLY A 372 5.12 -0.71 -11.57
CA GLY A 372 4.85 0.39 -12.48
C GLY A 372 3.87 0.02 -13.58
N TYR A 373 3.58 0.99 -14.42
CA TYR A 373 2.79 0.86 -15.64
C TYR A 373 3.70 0.77 -16.87
N ARG A 374 3.10 0.66 -18.05
CA ARG A 374 3.79 0.40 -19.33
C ARG A 374 4.96 1.35 -19.58
N ASP A 375 4.80 2.65 -19.37
CA ASP A 375 5.86 3.62 -19.63
C ASP A 375 7.06 3.46 -18.70
N GLN A 376 6.81 3.20 -17.41
CA GLN A 376 7.87 2.95 -16.42
C GLN A 376 8.59 1.62 -16.72
N PHE A 377 7.87 0.63 -17.22
CA PHE A 377 8.50 -0.61 -17.68
C PHE A 377 9.34 -0.39 -18.94
N ASN A 378 8.86 0.39 -19.91
CA ASN A 378 9.64 0.76 -21.08
C ASN A 378 10.92 1.51 -20.68
N GLN A 379 10.84 2.44 -19.72
CA GLN A 379 12.02 3.10 -19.14
C GLN A 379 12.96 2.10 -18.47
N PHE A 380 12.45 1.14 -17.71
CA PHE A 380 13.26 0.05 -17.14
C PHE A 380 13.96 -0.77 -18.25
N LEU A 381 13.26 -1.12 -19.32
CA LEU A 381 13.82 -1.82 -20.48
C LEU A 381 14.92 -1.00 -21.18
N ILE A 382 14.81 0.32 -21.18
CA ILE A 382 15.82 1.19 -21.78
C ILE A 382 17.00 1.35 -20.83
N ASN A 383 16.78 1.61 -19.55
CA ASN A 383 17.83 2.11 -18.65
C ASN A 383 18.57 1.01 -17.90
N GLU A 384 17.88 -0.07 -17.53
CA GLU A 384 18.40 -1.02 -16.53
C GLU A 384 18.95 -2.32 -17.15
N ARG A 385 18.65 -2.60 -18.42
CA ARG A 385 19.06 -3.85 -19.08
C ARG A 385 20.52 -3.83 -19.52
N ILE A 386 21.09 -5.03 -19.65
CA ILE A 386 22.45 -5.26 -20.14
C ILE A 386 22.58 -4.68 -21.55
N LYS A 387 23.65 -3.90 -21.77
CA LYS A 387 23.85 -3.08 -22.98
C LYS A 387 24.61 -3.78 -24.10
#